data_AF-A0A662AXA6-F1
#
_entry.id   AF-A0A662AXA6-F1
#
_cell.length_a   1.000
_cell.length_b   1.000
_cell.length_c   1.000
_cell.angle_alpha   90.00
_cell.angle_beta   90.00
_cell.angle_gamma   90.00
#
_symmetry.space_group_name_H-M   'P 1'
#
loop_
_entity.id
_entity.type
_entity.pdbx_description
1 polymer ?
#
loop_
_entity_poly.entity_id
_entity_poly.type
_entity_poly.pdbx_seq_one_letter_code
_entity_poly.pdbx_strand_id
1 'polypeptide(L)'
;MFHSIAGLTIFFVPIFAVKNNKADKGFIWVTIGGTIIGIGGIALAFLGAGKPLLGIFTAEVVFTILTPILLLMALAFTYGFVKKMKNPV
;
A
#
# COMPACT_ATOMS: atom_id res chain seq x y z
N MET A 1 13.10 3.27 -10.90
CA MET A 1 13.59 1.92 -10.54
C MET A 1 13.26 1.56 -9.08
N PHE A 2 13.64 2.37 -8.09
CA PHE A 2 13.43 2.06 -6.66
C PHE A 2 11.97 1.91 -6.23
N HIS A 3 11.05 2.64 -6.86
CA HIS A 3 9.63 2.64 -6.48
C HIS A 3 9.00 1.23 -6.58
N SER A 4 9.26 0.49 -7.66
CA SER A 4 8.71 -0.86 -7.86
C SER A 4 9.23 -1.85 -6.82
N ILE A 5 10.53 -1.78 -6.50
CA ILE A 5 11.16 -2.64 -5.47
C ILE A 5 10.61 -2.29 -4.09
N ALA A 6 10.43 -1.01 -3.79
CA ALA A 6 9.84 -0.56 -2.53
C ALA A 6 8.38 -1.06 -2.40
N GLY A 7 7.57 -0.97 -3.46
CA GLY A 7 6.20 -1.47 -3.45
C GLY A 7 6.11 -2.97 -3.17
N LEU A 8 6.95 -3.77 -3.83
CA LEU A 8 7.03 -5.21 -3.57
C LEU A 8 7.49 -5.51 -2.14
N THR A 9 8.50 -4.78 -1.66
CA THR A 9 9.01 -4.90 -0.28
C THR A 9 7.91 -4.62 0.74
N ILE A 10 7.18 -3.51 0.60
CA ILE A 10 6.08 -3.12 1.49
C ILE A 10 4.95 -4.14 1.49
N PHE A 11 4.68 -4.78 0.36
CA PHE A 11 3.66 -5.82 0.27
C PHE A 11 4.10 -7.15 0.90
N PHE A 12 5.27 -7.68 0.50
CA PHE A 12 5.70 -9.03 0.86
C PHE A 12 6.38 -9.13 2.23
N VAL A 13 7.19 -8.15 2.63
CA VAL A 13 7.96 -8.24 3.89
C VAL A 13 7.04 -8.41 5.10
N PRO A 14 5.95 -7.65 5.27
CA PRO A 14 5.08 -7.83 6.43
C PRO A 14 4.41 -9.21 6.45
N ILE A 15 4.01 -9.75 5.29
CA ILE A 15 3.45 -11.10 5.19
C ILE A 15 4.45 -12.14 5.72
N PHE A 16 5.69 -12.12 5.20
CA PHE A 16 6.70 -13.08 5.61
C PHE A 16 7.16 -12.86 7.06
N ALA A 17 7.27 -11.62 7.52
CA ALA A 17 7.65 -11.33 8.89
C ALA A 17 6.60 -11.82 9.89
N VAL A 18 5.31 -11.60 9.63
CA VAL A 18 4.22 -12.10 10.47
C VAL A 18 4.13 -13.63 10.42
N LYS A 19 4.19 -14.23 9.22
CA LYS A 19 4.12 -15.69 9.03
C LYS A 19 5.24 -16.43 9.76
N ASN A 20 6.43 -15.85 9.81
CA ASN A 20 7.60 -16.42 10.49
C ASN A 20 7.73 -15.99 11.96
N ASN A 21 6.69 -15.37 12.55
CA ASN A 21 6.70 -14.84 13.93
C ASN A 21 7.85 -13.85 14.23
N LYS A 22 8.35 -13.15 13.20
CA LYS A 22 9.40 -12.11 13.30
C LYS A 22 8.81 -10.70 13.51
N ALA A 23 7.49 -10.56 13.44
CA ALA A 23 6.78 -9.32 13.67
C ALA A 23 5.37 -9.58 14.21
N ASP A 24 4.81 -8.61 14.93
CA ASP A 24 3.43 -8.65 15.41
C ASP A 24 2.43 -8.83 14.28
N LYS A 25 1.34 -9.55 14.57
CA LYS A 25 0.21 -9.72 13.63
C LYS A 25 -0.35 -8.40 13.09
N GLY A 26 -0.23 -7.31 13.86
CA GLY A 26 -0.62 -5.97 13.43
C GLY A 26 0.14 -5.47 12.21
N PHE A 27 1.38 -5.92 12.02
CA PHE A 27 2.24 -5.50 10.92
C PHE A 27 1.64 -5.84 9.53
N ILE A 28 0.70 -6.78 9.46
CA ILE A 28 -0.03 -7.10 8.22
C ILE A 28 -0.80 -5.90 7.64
N TRP A 29 -1.14 -4.90 8.47
CA TRP A 29 -1.79 -3.67 8.00
C TRP A 29 -0.91 -2.87 7.04
N VAL A 30 0.42 -3.03 7.11
CA VAL A 30 1.35 -2.43 6.15
C VAL A 30 1.16 -3.07 4.76
N THR A 31 0.93 -4.39 4.68
CA THR A 31 0.57 -5.05 3.41
C THR A 31 -0.77 -4.54 2.88
N ILE A 32 -1.77 -4.34 3.74
CA ILE A 32 -3.08 -3.81 3.34
C ILE A 32 -2.94 -2.41 2.76
N GLY A 33 -2.27 -1.50 3.47
CA GLY A 33 -2.00 -0.15 2.98
C GLY A 33 -1.18 -0.13 1.69
N GLY A 34 -0.19 -1.03 1.58
CA GLY A 34 0.67 -1.20 0.42
C GLY A 34 -0.11 -1.69 -0.81
N THR A 35 -1.10 -2.54 -0.60
CA THR A 35 -2.01 -3.02 -1.65
C THR A 35 -2.89 -1.89 -2.17
N ILE A 36 -3.49 -1.12 -1.24
CA ILE A 36 -4.36 0.01 -1.56
C ILE A 36 -3.62 1.04 -2.43
N ILE A 37 -2.43 1.47 -2.01
CA ILE A 37 -1.64 2.42 -2.79
C ILE A 37 -1.03 1.79 -4.04
N GLY A 38 -0.73 0.49 -4.03
CA GLY A 38 -0.27 -0.25 -5.21
C GLY A 38 -1.28 -0.21 -6.35
N ILE A 39 -2.57 -0.39 -6.04
CA ILE A 39 -3.66 -0.25 -7.02
C ILE A 39 -3.69 1.19 -7.56
N GLY A 40 -3.60 2.19 -6.68
CA GLY A 40 -3.53 3.60 -7.10
C GLY A 40 -2.32 3.91 -7.99
N GLY A 41 -1.15 3.36 -7.67
CA GLY A 41 0.08 3.52 -8.44
C GLY A 41 0.00 2.88 -9.84
N ILE A 42 -0.61 1.70 -9.95
CA ILE A 42 -0.86 1.05 -11.25
C ILE A 42 -1.82 1.91 -12.07
N ALA A 43 -2.91 2.40 -11.48
CA ALA A 43 -3.85 3.29 -12.17
C ALA A 43 -3.17 4.57 -12.69
N LEU A 44 -2.32 5.21 -11.88
CA LEU A 44 -1.53 6.38 -12.32
C LEU A 44 -0.54 6.03 -13.44
N ALA A 45 0.13 4.89 -13.37
CA ALA A 45 1.09 4.48 -14.40
C ALA A 45 0.43 4.29 -15.77
N PHE A 46 -0.76 3.68 -15.79
CA PHE A 46 -1.56 3.48 -17.01
C PHE A 46 -2.09 4.81 -17.56
N LEU A 47 -2.56 5.71 -16.69
CA LEU A 47 -2.93 7.07 -17.10
C LEU A 47 -1.76 7.86 -17.69
N GLY A 48 -0.59 7.80 -17.07
CA GLY A 48 0.63 8.43 -17.59
C GLY A 48 1.09 7.84 -18.94
N ALA A 49 0.75 6.58 -19.22
CA ALA A 49 0.98 5.92 -20.50
C ALA A 49 -0.10 6.22 -21.57
N GLY A 50 -1.07 7.09 -21.27
CA GLY A 50 -2.15 7.48 -22.19
C GLY A 50 -3.22 6.41 -22.41
N LYS A 51 -3.24 5.34 -21.62
CA LYS A 51 -4.23 4.26 -21.70
C LYS A 51 -4.89 4.06 -20.34
N PRO A 52 -6.11 4.60 -20.11
CA PRO A 52 -6.84 4.39 -18.86
C PRO A 52 -6.96 2.89 -18.54
N LEU A 53 -6.59 2.51 -17.32
CA LEU A 53 -6.69 1.12 -16.88
C LEU A 53 -8.16 0.67 -16.93
N LEU A 54 -8.44 -0.47 -17.57
CA LEU A 54 -9.77 -1.09 -17.66
C LEU A 54 -10.91 -0.17 -18.18
N GLY A 55 -10.60 0.98 -18.79
CA GLY A 55 -11.58 1.96 -19.27
C GLY A 55 -12.33 2.76 -18.19
N ILE A 56 -12.29 2.32 -16.92
CA ILE A 56 -12.98 2.96 -15.79
C ILE A 56 -12.08 3.92 -14.99
N PHE A 57 -10.76 3.74 -15.04
CA PHE A 57 -9.81 4.59 -14.33
C PHE A 57 -9.42 5.80 -15.17
N THR A 58 -10.38 6.70 -15.42
CA THR A 58 -10.12 8.00 -16.08
C THR A 58 -9.28 8.90 -15.16
N ALA A 59 -8.69 9.97 -15.72
CA ALA A 59 -7.91 10.93 -14.93
C ALA A 59 -8.71 11.52 -13.76
N GLU A 60 -9.97 11.88 -14.01
CA GLU A 60 -10.88 12.43 -13.00
C GLU A 60 -11.13 11.43 -11.87
N VAL A 61 -11.44 10.16 -12.19
CA VAL A 61 -11.66 9.12 -11.18
C VAL A 61 -10.40 8.91 -10.36
N VAL A 62 -9.24 8.75 -11.02
CA VAL A 62 -7.98 8.47 -10.33
C VAL A 62 -7.58 9.60 -9.40
N PHE A 63 -7.63 10.86 -9.85
CA PHE A 63 -7.30 11.99 -8.98
C PHE A 63 -8.30 12.19 -7.84
N THR A 64 -9.58 11.85 -8.04
CA THR A 64 -10.61 11.90 -6.99
C THR A 64 -10.36 10.87 -5.89
N ILE A 65 -10.00 9.62 -6.28
CA ILE A 65 -9.77 8.54 -5.31
C ILE A 65 -8.35 8.57 -4.71
N LEU A 66 -7.40 9.27 -5.33
CA LEU A 66 -6.01 9.29 -4.89
C LEU A 66 -5.87 9.80 -3.46
N THR A 67 -6.51 10.93 -3.13
CA THR A 67 -6.47 11.53 -1.79
C THR A 67 -7.00 10.58 -0.71
N PRO A 68 -8.21 10.01 -0.81
CA PRO A 68 -8.69 9.05 0.19
C PRO A 68 -7.85 7.76 0.24
N ILE A 69 -7.32 7.28 -0.88
CA ILE A 69 -6.39 6.13 -0.91
C ILE A 69 -5.12 6.42 -0.11
N LEU A 70 -4.53 7.61 -0.27
CA LEU A 70 -3.33 8.01 0.46
C LEU A 70 -3.61 8.13 1.96
N LEU A 71 -4.77 8.67 2.35
CA LEU A 71 -5.20 8.71 3.75
C LEU A 71 -5.35 7.31 4.34
N LEU A 72 -6.05 6.41 3.64
CA LEU A 72 -6.25 5.03 4.08
C LEU A 72 -4.92 4.27 4.20
N MET A 73 -4.01 4.48 3.25
CA MET A 73 -2.65 3.92 3.31
C MET A 73 -1.91 4.42 4.56
N ALA A 74 -1.93 5.73 4.83
CA ALA A 74 -1.26 6.31 5.99
C ALA A 74 -1.81 5.76 7.32
N LEU A 75 -3.13 5.63 7.42
CA LEU A 75 -3.80 5.04 8.59
C LEU A 75 -3.43 3.56 8.78
N ALA A 76 -3.46 2.78 7.69
CA ALA A 76 -3.08 1.37 7.73
C ALA A 76 -1.62 1.19 8.15
N PHE A 77 -0.71 2.01 7.62
CA PHE A 77 0.71 1.97 8.00
C PHE A 77 0.89 2.34 9.45
N THR A 78 0.29 3.45 9.88
CA THR A 78 0.36 3.91 11.28
C THR A 78 -0.12 2.82 12.22
N TYR A 79 -1.27 2.20 11.95
CA TYR A 79 -1.78 1.11 12.76
C TYR A 79 -0.82 -0.11 12.78
N GLY A 80 -0.29 -0.47 11.61
CA GLY A 80 0.64 -1.58 11.46
C GLY A 80 1.96 -1.41 12.23
N PHE A 81 2.46 -0.18 12.33
CA PHE A 81 3.69 0.14 13.07
C PHE A 81 3.46 0.39 14.56
N VAL A 82 2.39 1.11 14.94
CA VAL A 82 2.12 1.51 16.34
C VAL A 82 1.87 0.31 17.24
N LYS A 83 1.27 -0.78 16.72
CA LYS A 83 1.04 -1.98 17.54
C LYS A 83 2.34 -2.59 18.08
N LYS A 84 3.43 -2.51 17.31
CA LYS A 84 4.77 -2.93 17.74
C LYS A 84 5.35 -2.01 18.83
N MET A 85 5.00 -0.72 18.84
CA MET A 85 5.46 0.20 19.89
C MET A 85 4.82 -0.07 21.26
N LYS A 86 3.65 -0.71 21.31
CA LYS A 86 2.98 -1.05 22.57
C LYS A 86 3.43 -2.37 23.19
N ASN A 87 4.03 -3.28 22.42
CA ASN A 87 4.60 -4.55 22.90
C ASN A 87 6.08 -4.67 22.50
N PRO A 88 6.99 -3.93 23.17
CA PRO A 88 8.42 -4.18 23.07
C PRO A 88 8.75 -5.41 23.92
N VAL A 89 8.52 -6.60 23.37
CA VAL A 89 9.15 -7.84 23.87
C VAL A 89 10.41 -8.11 23.08
#